data_AF-A0A822BMH2-F1
#
_entry.id   AF-A0A822BMH2-F1
#
_cell.length_a   1.000
_cell.length_b   1.000
_cell.length_c   1.000
_cell.angle_alpha   90.00
_cell.angle_beta   90.00
_cell.angle_gamma   90.00
#
_symmetry.space_group_name_H-M   'P 1'
#
loop_
_entity.id
_entity.type
_entity.pdbx_description
1 polymer ?
#
loop_
_entity_poly.entity_id
_entity_poly.type
_entity_poly.pdbx_seq_one_letter_code
_entity_poly.pdbx_strand_id
1 'polypeptide(L)'
;MEPQSGYTYANWQRGFGDFHSVPDSTSLRLMSCHNKTATVMCDIYDDKGNEHILVPYAPRSILRKQIEAASKLSYKVLSASDYPEDYHLLQAARGEKYTEADIIKL
;
A
#
# COMPACT_ATOMS: atom_id res chain seq x y z
N MET A 1 -5.60 -20.75 -5.01
CA MET A 1 -6.37 -19.61 -4.48
C MET A 1 -7.83 -20.02 -4.53
N GLU A 2 -8.57 -19.98 -3.42
CA GLU A 2 -10.01 -20.26 -3.39
C GLU A 2 -10.79 -18.92 -3.42
N PRO A 3 -11.40 -18.54 -4.55
CA PRO A 3 -12.23 -17.35 -4.67
C PRO A 3 -13.45 -17.48 -3.77
N GLN A 4 -13.60 -16.49 -2.90
CA GLN A 4 -14.75 -16.38 -2.01
C GLN A 4 -15.99 -15.95 -2.79
N SER A 5 -17.15 -16.51 -2.44
CA SER A 5 -18.43 -16.08 -3.00
C SER A 5 -18.75 -14.64 -2.58
N GLY A 6 -19.34 -13.84 -3.49
CA GLY A 6 -19.80 -12.48 -3.19
C GLY A 6 -18.90 -11.36 -3.72
N TYR A 7 -17.71 -11.66 -4.23
CA TYR A 7 -16.84 -10.66 -4.86
C TYR A 7 -17.23 -10.42 -6.32
N THR A 8 -17.69 -9.21 -6.63
CA THR A 8 -18.15 -8.86 -7.98
C THR A 8 -17.00 -8.56 -8.94
N TYR A 9 -15.85 -8.10 -8.42
CA TYR A 9 -14.76 -7.63 -9.26
C TYR A 9 -13.80 -8.73 -9.70
N ALA A 10 -13.35 -9.57 -8.76
CA ALA A 10 -12.45 -10.70 -9.02
C ALA A 10 -13.11 -11.97 -8.48
N ASN A 11 -13.48 -12.88 -9.38
CA ASN A 11 -14.22 -14.10 -9.07
C ASN A 11 -14.00 -15.18 -10.14
N TRP A 12 -14.57 -16.36 -9.91
CA TRP A 12 -14.46 -17.49 -10.85
C TRP A 12 -14.92 -17.19 -12.27
N GLN A 13 -15.94 -16.35 -12.45
CA GLN A 13 -16.51 -16.06 -13.78
C GLN A 13 -15.67 -15.05 -14.56
N ARG A 14 -15.09 -14.06 -13.85
CA ARG A 14 -14.30 -12.97 -14.44
C ARG A 14 -12.80 -13.20 -14.41
N GLY A 15 -12.35 -14.16 -13.61
CA GLY A 15 -10.94 -14.39 -13.31
C GLY A 15 -10.34 -13.30 -12.42
N PHE A 16 -9.02 -13.41 -12.26
CA PHE A 16 -8.17 -12.44 -11.58
C PHE A 16 -7.24 -11.86 -12.64
N GLY A 17 -7.64 -10.73 -13.22
CA GLY A 17 -6.87 -10.07 -14.27
C GLY A 17 -5.69 -9.30 -13.71
N ASP A 18 -4.77 -8.94 -14.61
CA ASP A 18 -3.67 -8.04 -14.32
C ASP A 18 -4.19 -6.60 -14.13
N PHE A 19 -3.39 -5.80 -13.43
CA PHE A 19 -3.64 -4.38 -13.24
C PHE A 19 -2.46 -3.56 -13.73
N HIS A 20 -2.75 -2.36 -14.21
CA HIS A 20 -1.73 -1.36 -14.49
C HIS A 20 -1.41 -0.58 -13.22
N SER A 21 -0.20 -0.80 -12.68
CA SER A 21 0.33 -0.04 -11.54
C SER A 21 1.03 1.22 -12.03
N VAL A 22 0.48 2.40 -11.69
CA VAL A 22 1.01 3.71 -12.08
C VAL A 22 1.72 4.35 -10.89
N PRO A 23 3.04 4.61 -10.94
CA PRO A 23 3.79 5.12 -9.81
C PRO A 23 3.51 6.60 -9.51
N ASP A 24 3.39 6.93 -8.23
CA ASP A 24 3.30 8.31 -7.73
C ASP A 24 4.69 8.81 -7.34
N SER A 25 5.28 9.67 -8.18
CA SER A 25 6.64 10.17 -7.98
C SER A 25 6.84 10.94 -6.67
N THR A 26 5.78 11.52 -6.09
CA THR A 26 5.84 12.25 -4.81
C THR A 26 6.07 11.31 -3.62
N SER A 27 5.75 10.03 -3.78
CA SER A 27 5.89 8.99 -2.77
C SER A 27 7.24 8.26 -2.80
N LEU A 28 8.13 8.58 -3.73
CA LEU A 28 9.43 7.91 -3.87
C LEU A 28 10.29 8.12 -2.63
N ARG A 29 10.79 7.04 -2.03
CA ARG A 29 11.68 7.06 -0.85
C ARG A 29 12.79 6.01 -0.98
N LEU A 30 14.01 6.35 -0.55
CA LEU A 30 15.10 5.38 -0.48
C LEU A 30 14.83 4.37 0.65
N MET A 31 15.13 3.09 0.41
CA MET A 31 14.99 2.04 1.42
C MET A 31 16.30 1.90 2.21
N SER A 32 16.31 2.32 3.46
CA SER A 32 17.51 2.25 4.32
C SER A 32 17.99 0.80 4.55
N CYS A 33 17.07 -0.16 4.59
CA CYS A 33 17.35 -1.58 4.81
C CYS A 33 17.76 -2.35 3.55
N HIS A 34 17.85 -1.71 2.37
CA HIS A 34 18.22 -2.36 1.13
C HIS A 34 19.13 -1.50 0.25
N ASN A 35 20.32 -2.01 -0.04
CA ASN A 35 21.32 -1.26 -0.79
C ASN A 35 20.81 -0.88 -2.18
N LYS A 36 21.04 0.37 -2.59
CA LYS A 36 20.67 0.93 -3.91
C LYS A 36 19.21 0.69 -4.32
N THR A 37 18.29 0.64 -3.34
CA THR A 37 16.87 0.37 -3.58
C THR A 37 16.00 1.53 -3.11
N ALA A 38 14.91 1.79 -3.81
CA ALA A 38 13.89 2.77 -3.45
C ALA A 38 12.50 2.13 -3.53
N THR A 39 11.56 2.64 -2.75
CA THR A 39 10.14 2.29 -2.80
C THR A 39 9.32 3.44 -3.34
N VAL A 40 8.24 3.13 -4.05
CA VAL A 40 7.27 4.08 -4.61
C VAL A 40 5.88 3.47 -4.48
N MET A 41 4.91 4.27 -4.04
CA MET A 41 3.51 3.87 -4.02
C MET A 41 2.93 4.00 -5.43
N CYS A 42 2.04 3.07 -5.79
CA CYS A 42 1.36 3.06 -7.08
C CYS A 42 -0.16 3.18 -6.91
N ASP A 43 -0.77 3.91 -7.85
CA ASP A 43 -2.19 3.79 -8.12
C ASP A 43 -2.46 2.58 -9.01
N ILE A 44 -3.61 1.96 -8.80
CA ILE A 44 -4.01 0.78 -9.57
C ILE A 44 -5.07 1.20 -10.57
N TYR A 45 -4.79 0.96 -11.85
CA TYR A 45 -5.70 1.19 -12.96
C TYR A 45 -6.10 -0.15 -13.60
N ASP A 46 -7.30 -0.18 -14.17
CA ASP A 46 -7.80 -1.29 -14.98
C ASP A 46 -8.19 -0.72 -16.36
N ASP A 47 -8.01 -1.52 -17.40
CA ASP A 47 -8.29 -1.19 -18.81
C ASP A 47 -9.63 -1.76 -19.29
N LYS A 48 -10.48 -2.24 -18.37
CA LYS A 48 -11.83 -2.73 -18.67
C LYS A 48 -12.63 -1.69 -19.46
N GLY A 49 -13.13 -2.09 -20.62
CA GLY A 49 -13.98 -1.24 -21.47
C GLY A 49 -13.22 -0.29 -22.39
N ASN A 50 -11.91 -0.50 -22.61
CA ASN A 50 -11.01 0.41 -23.35
C ASN A 50 -10.80 1.77 -22.67
N GLU A 51 -11.05 1.84 -21.36
CA GLU A 51 -10.82 3.04 -20.56
C GLU A 51 -9.77 2.74 -19.48
N HIS A 52 -8.77 3.62 -19.34
CA HIS A 52 -7.76 3.53 -18.29
C HIS A 52 -8.32 4.15 -17.01
N ILE A 53 -9.05 3.36 -16.23
CA ILE A 53 -9.80 3.83 -15.06
C ILE A 53 -9.14 3.46 -13.75
N LEU A 54 -9.12 4.40 -12.81
CA LEU A 54 -8.62 4.14 -11.46
C LEU A 54 -9.53 3.13 -10.75
N VAL A 55 -8.94 2.04 -10.25
CA VAL A 55 -9.65 0.97 -9.57
C VAL A 55 -10.34 1.50 -8.32
N PRO A 56 -11.69 1.44 -8.23
CA PRO A 56 -12.43 2.21 -7.24
C PRO A 56 -12.39 1.64 -5.82
N TYR A 57 -12.05 0.35 -5.67
CA TYR A 57 -11.98 -0.36 -4.39
C TYR A 57 -10.52 -0.57 -3.94
N ALA A 58 -9.53 -0.06 -4.68
CA ALA A 58 -8.16 0.01 -4.17
C ALA A 58 -8.11 0.97 -2.97
N PRO A 59 -7.45 0.62 -1.85
CA PRO A 59 -7.46 1.43 -0.64
C PRO A 59 -7.08 2.90 -0.86
N ARG A 60 -6.06 3.16 -1.68
CA ARG A 60 -5.62 4.53 -2.01
C ARG A 60 -6.68 5.31 -2.79
N SER A 61 -7.38 4.65 -3.72
CA SER A 61 -8.50 5.23 -4.46
C SER A 61 -9.67 5.58 -3.54
N ILE A 62 -9.97 4.73 -2.57
CA ILE A 62 -11.02 4.99 -1.56
C ILE A 62 -10.64 6.20 -0.72
N LEU A 63 -9.42 6.25 -0.19
CA LEU A 63 -8.93 7.39 0.61
C LEU A 63 -8.99 8.69 -0.18
N ARG A 64 -8.54 8.69 -1.45
CA ARG A 64 -8.57 9.87 -2.31
C ARG A 64 -9.99 10.40 -2.51
N LYS A 65 -10.96 9.51 -2.76
CA LYS A 65 -12.38 9.89 -2.86
C LYS A 65 -12.91 10.55 -1.59
N GLN A 66 -12.51 10.08 -0.41
CA GLN A 66 -12.92 10.69 0.86
C GLN A 66 -12.29 12.08 1.06
N ILE A 67 -11.01 12.24 0.71
CA ILE A 67 -10.33 13.54 0.75
C ILE A 67 -10.99 14.54 -0.21
N GLU A 68 -11.30 14.11 -1.44
CA GLU A 68 -12.01 14.93 -2.44
C GLU A 68 -13.41 15.33 -1.94
N ALA A 69 -14.14 14.40 -1.31
CA ALA A 69 -15.45 14.68 -0.74
C ALA A 69 -15.38 15.72 0.39
N ALA A 70 -14.41 15.60 1.29
CA ALA A 70 -14.18 16.58 2.36
C ALA A 70 -13.80 17.97 1.80
N SER A 71 -12.96 18.00 0.75
CA SER A 71 -12.55 19.25 0.10
C SER A 71 -13.73 19.98 -0.56
N LYS A 72 -14.72 19.27 -1.12
CA LYS A 72 -15.95 19.88 -1.67
C LYS A 72 -16.80 20.58 -0.61
N LEU A 73 -16.63 20.19 0.65
CA LEU A 73 -17.24 20.80 1.82
C LEU A 73 -16.33 21.85 2.48
N SER A 74 -15.26 22.28 1.81
CA SER A 74 -14.25 23.23 2.31
C SER A 74 -13.48 22.77 3.54
N TYR A 75 -13.40 21.45 3.78
CA TYR A 75 -12.56 20.89 4.84
C TYR A 75 -11.20 20.46 4.31
N LYS A 76 -10.16 20.70 5.12
CA LYS A 76 -8.82 20.13 4.92
C LYS A 76 -8.63 18.95 5.88
N VAL A 77 -8.41 17.76 5.33
CA VAL A 77 -8.14 16.55 6.12
C VAL A 77 -6.66 16.51 6.51
N LEU A 78 -6.39 16.36 7.80
CA LEU A 78 -5.06 16.14 8.37
C LEU A 78 -5.12 14.87 9.22
N SER A 79 -4.14 13.99 9.09
CA SER A 79 -4.06 12.75 9.89
C SER A 79 -2.60 12.44 10.19
N ALA A 80 -2.37 11.93 11.39
CA ALA A 80 -1.12 11.35 11.82
C ALA A 80 -1.46 10.06 12.58
N SER A 81 -0.67 9.02 12.36
CA SER A 81 -0.77 7.77 13.12
C SER A 81 0.36 7.75 14.13
N ASP A 82 0.01 7.48 15.38
CA ASP A 82 0.98 7.10 16.39
C ASP A 82 1.11 5.58 16.38
N TYR A 83 2.33 5.09 16.60
CA TYR A 83 2.60 3.66 16.74
C TYR A 83 3.08 3.42 18.16
N PRO A 84 2.28 2.76 19.02
CA PRO A 84 2.68 2.49 20.39
C PRO A 84 3.94 1.64 20.41
N GLU A 85 4.80 1.92 21.39
CA GLU A 85 6.19 1.47 21.48
C GLU A 85 6.34 -0.04 21.78
N ASP A 86 5.21 -0.76 21.87
CA ASP A 86 5.12 -2.19 22.14
C ASP A 86 5.35 -3.02 20.86
N TYR A 87 6.54 -2.92 20.29
CA TYR A 87 7.01 -3.86 19.28
C TYR A 87 7.54 -5.11 19.97
N HIS A 88 6.79 -6.21 19.90
CA HIS A 88 7.32 -7.53 20.25
C HIS A 88 8.20 -8.05 19.11
N LEU A 89 9.50 -7.76 19.19
CA LEU A 89 10.49 -8.40 18.32
C LEU A 89 10.60 -9.89 18.67
N LEU A 90 9.86 -10.72 17.93
CA LEU A 90 9.99 -12.18 18.02
C LEU A 90 11.34 -12.61 17.43
N GLN A 91 12.33 -12.83 18.30
CA GLN A 91 13.59 -13.47 17.91
C GLN A 91 13.37 -14.97 17.72
N ALA A 92 12.98 -15.39 16.52
CA ALA A 92 13.05 -16.79 16.12
C ALA A 92 13.21 -16.90 14.59
N ALA A 93 14.39 -17.35 14.14
CA ALA A 93 14.60 -18.26 12.98
C ALA A 93 16.00 -18.20 12.33
N ARG A 94 16.91 -17.31 12.75
CA ARG A 94 18.32 -17.39 12.32
C ARG A 94 19.21 -17.32 13.54
N GLY A 95 20.06 -18.33 13.73
CA GLY A 95 20.98 -18.46 14.87
C GLY A 95 22.09 -17.40 14.93
N GLU A 96 21.82 -16.20 14.44
CA GLU A 96 22.72 -15.06 14.48
C GLU A 96 22.31 -14.17 15.65
N LYS A 97 23.16 -14.12 16.66
CA LYS A 97 23.02 -13.19 17.79
C LYS A 97 23.47 -11.82 17.31
N TYR A 98 22.55 -10.89 17.13
CA TYR A 98 22.86 -9.49 16.94
C TYR A 98 23.04 -8.81 18.31
N THR A 99 24.05 -7.96 18.45
CA THR A 99 24.34 -7.26 19.72
C THR A 99 23.78 -5.84 19.68
N GLU A 100 23.62 -5.17 20.84
CA GLU A 100 23.08 -3.79 20.94
C GLU A 100 23.78 -2.78 19.99
N ALA A 101 25.04 -3.04 19.64
CA ALA A 101 25.81 -2.21 18.70
C ALA A 101 25.23 -2.21 17.27
N ASP A 102 24.52 -3.26 16.88
CA ASP A 102 23.90 -3.39 15.55
C ASP A 102 22.56 -2.64 15.46
N ILE A 103 21.92 -2.38 16.61
CA ILE A 103 20.60 -1.74 16.70
C ILE A 103 20.72 -0.21 16.68
N ILE A 104 21.79 0.36 17.23
CA ILE A 104 21.98 1.82 17.38
C ILE A 104 22.48 2.51 16.09
N LYS A 105 22.76 1.75 15.03
CA LYS A 105 23.21 2.28 13.72
C LYS A 105 22.14 2.31 12.61
N LEU A 106 20.89 1.98 12.93
CA LEU A 106 19.74 2.21 12.06
C LEU A 106 19.16 3.62 12.27
#